data_AF-A0A383BSP7-F1
#
_entry.id   AF-A0A383BSP7-F1
#
_cell.length_a   1.000
_cell.length_b   1.000
_cell.length_c   1.000
_cell.angle_alpha   90.00
_cell.angle_beta   90.00
_cell.angle_gamma   90.00
#
_symmetry.space_group_name_H-M   'P 1'
#
loop_
_entity.id
_entity.type
_entity.pdbx_description
1 polymer ?
#
loop_
_entity_poly.entity_id
_entity_poly.type
_entity_poly.pdbx_seq_one_letter_code
_entity_poly.pdbx_strand_id
1 'polypeptide(L)'
;MSTLDRYVLVEWLKVFGVALGALIGLLILQDAANHAGDFRQGGATLGELVTYYGWLVPGYLPWLLPVALFVSSLFVFATLRRNNEIAVSRACGVSVTRLSRFLLVAAFCLSGLTYGLNVSWSPLATEKAQGVLNGMSGKGLGRGIVSNFEMEPGTEGRR
;
A
#
# COMPACT_ATOMS: atom_id res chain seq x y z
N MET A 1 10.49 -24.00 -18.35
CA MET A 1 9.24 -23.21 -18.54
C MET A 1 8.86 -23.30 -20.00
N SER A 2 7.58 -23.51 -20.33
CA SER A 2 7.16 -23.50 -21.74
C SER A 2 7.13 -22.06 -22.26
N THR A 3 7.22 -21.87 -23.57
CA THR A 3 7.20 -20.53 -24.20
C THR A 3 5.92 -19.77 -23.88
N LEU A 4 4.78 -20.48 -23.74
CA LEU A 4 3.49 -19.91 -23.32
C LEU A 4 3.53 -19.38 -21.89
N ASP A 5 4.12 -20.12 -20.96
CA ASP A 5 4.19 -19.70 -19.55
C ASP A 5 5.00 -18.41 -19.40
N ARG A 6 6.12 -18.29 -20.14
CA ARG A 6 6.95 -17.08 -20.15
C ARG A 6 6.22 -15.89 -20.77
N TYR A 7 5.48 -16.13 -21.85
CA TYR A 7 4.68 -15.09 -22.49
C TYR A 7 3.62 -14.54 -21.55
N VAL A 8 2.82 -15.41 -20.93
CA VAL A 8 1.79 -15.02 -19.96
C VAL A 8 2.39 -14.28 -18.76
N LEU A 9 3.55 -14.74 -18.27
CA LEU A 9 4.24 -14.11 -17.14
C LEU A 9 4.70 -12.69 -17.46
N VAL A 10 5.32 -12.49 -18.63
CA VAL A 10 5.79 -11.16 -19.06
C VAL A 10 4.62 -10.24 -19.32
N GLU A 11 3.56 -10.74 -19.97
CA GLU A 11 2.36 -9.94 -20.23
C GLU A 11 1.67 -9.53 -18.93
N TRP A 12 1.56 -10.46 -17.99
CA TRP A 12 1.04 -10.15 -16.66
C TRP A 12 1.90 -9.15 -15.89
N LEU A 13 3.22 -9.25 -15.96
CA LEU A 13 4.11 -8.33 -15.25
C LEU A 13 4.00 -6.90 -15.79
N LYS A 14 3.82 -6.72 -17.10
CA LYS A 14 3.56 -5.39 -17.70
C LYS A 14 2.27 -4.80 -17.17
N VAL A 15 1.18 -5.57 -17.21
CA VAL A 15 -0.13 -5.11 -16.76
C VAL A 15 -0.12 -4.84 -15.25
N PHE A 16 0.58 -5.66 -14.47
CA PHE A 16 0.79 -5.45 -13.04
C PHE A 16 1.53 -4.14 -12.76
N GLY A 17 2.61 -3.85 -13.48
CA GLY A 17 3.34 -2.59 -13.35
C GLY A 17 2.47 -1.37 -13.64
N VAL A 18 1.67 -1.43 -14.71
CA VAL A 18 0.73 -0.36 -15.06
C VAL A 18 -0.36 -0.20 -14.00
N ALA A 19 -0.95 -1.30 -13.53
CA ALA A 19 -1.97 -1.29 -12.49
C ALA A 19 -1.43 -0.72 -11.16
N LEU A 20 -0.23 -1.15 -10.75
CA LEU A 20 0.43 -0.64 -9.55
C LEU A 20 0.76 0.85 -9.67
N GLY A 21 1.29 1.28 -10.83
CA GLY A 21 1.55 2.69 -11.10
C GLY A 21 0.28 3.55 -11.07
N ALA A 22 -0.83 3.04 -11.61
CA ALA A 22 -2.12 3.72 -11.55
C ALA A 22 -2.64 3.83 -10.11
N LEU A 23 -2.50 2.78 -9.29
CA LEU A 23 -2.88 2.80 -7.88
C LEU A 23 -2.02 3.78 -7.06
N ILE A 24 -0.70 3.81 -7.31
CA ILE A 24 0.20 4.79 -6.68
C ILE A 24 -0.17 6.21 -7.09
N GLY A 25 -0.45 6.45 -8.38
CA GLY A 25 -0.91 7.75 -8.88
C GLY A 25 -2.23 8.19 -8.25
N LEU A 26 -3.18 7.26 -8.10
CA LEU A 26 -4.44 7.51 -7.41
C LEU A 26 -4.21 7.86 -5.93
N LEU A 27 -3.29 7.16 -5.26
CA LEU A 27 -2.92 7.45 -3.88
C LEU A 27 -2.35 8.86 -3.72
N ILE A 28 -1.43 9.25 -4.60
CA ILE A 28 -0.85 10.61 -4.62
C ILE A 28 -1.95 11.64 -4.84
N LEU A 29 -2.85 11.39 -5.79
CA LEU A 29 -3.97 12.30 -6.08
C LEU A 29 -4.92 12.44 -4.89
N GLN A 30 -5.25 11.34 -4.23
CA GLN A 30 -6.09 11.33 -3.03
C GLN A 30 -5.43 12.12 -1.90
N ASP A 31 -4.15 11.87 -1.63
CA ASP A 31 -3.44 12.55 -0.55
C ASP A 31 -3.27 14.05 -0.82
N ALA A 32 -2.93 14.40 -2.07
CA ALA A 32 -2.86 15.79 -2.51
C ALA A 32 -4.21 16.51 -2.39
N ALA A 33 -5.32 15.83 -2.69
CA ALA A 33 -6.66 16.39 -2.54
C ALA A 33 -7.03 16.61 -1.07
N ASN A 34 -6.70 15.66 -0.19
CA ASN A 34 -6.98 15.76 1.24
C ASN A 34 -6.17 16.87 1.94
N HIS A 35 -4.91 17.06 1.54
CA HIS A 35 -4.01 18.06 2.13
C HIS A 35 -3.87 19.33 1.28
N ALA A 36 -4.77 19.53 0.31
CA ALA A 36 -4.72 20.65 -0.64
C ALA A 36 -4.78 22.03 0.03
N GLY A 37 -5.35 22.12 1.24
CA GLY A 37 -5.39 23.33 2.05
C GLY A 37 -4.06 23.62 2.74
N ASP A 38 -3.41 22.58 3.26
CA ASP A 38 -2.16 22.67 4.03
C ASP A 38 -0.96 22.95 3.12
N PHE A 39 -0.92 22.32 1.94
CA PHE A 39 0.13 22.60 0.94
C PHE A 39 0.11 24.05 0.44
N ARG A 40 -1.08 24.66 0.35
CA ARG A 40 -1.24 26.06 -0.06
C ARG A 40 -0.83 27.05 1.01
N GLN A 41 -1.01 26.72 2.29
CA GLN A 41 -0.64 27.60 3.40
C GLN A 41 0.84 27.45 3.82
N GLY A 42 1.41 26.25 3.65
CA GLY A 42 2.78 25.94 4.08
C GLY A 42 3.89 26.29 3.09
N GLY A 43 3.58 26.62 1.83
CA GLY A 43 4.61 26.95 0.83
C GLY A 43 5.54 25.78 0.48
N ALA A 44 4.99 24.57 0.37
CA ALA A 44 5.77 23.35 0.18
C ALA A 44 6.61 23.40 -1.11
N THR A 45 7.91 23.15 -0.98
CA THR A 45 8.83 23.10 -2.14
C THR A 45 8.68 21.76 -2.86
N LEU A 46 8.84 21.73 -4.19
CA LEU A 46 8.76 20.49 -4.99
C LEU A 46 9.67 19.37 -4.47
N GLY A 47 10.84 19.70 -3.90
CA GLY A 47 11.75 18.73 -3.29
C GLY A 47 11.21 18.08 -2.01
N GLU A 48 10.44 18.82 -1.20
CA GLU A 48 9.81 18.29 0.01
C GLU A 48 8.66 17.35 -0.36
N LEU A 49 7.90 17.69 -1.41
CA LEU A 49 6.83 16.83 -1.94
C LEU A 49 7.37 15.47 -2.42
N VAL A 50 8.45 15.48 -3.20
CA VAL A 50 9.08 14.23 -3.70
C VAL A 50 9.59 13.37 -2.56
N THR A 51 10.21 13.99 -1.55
CA THR A 51 10.71 13.27 -0.38
C THR A 51 9.57 12.68 0.43
N TYR A 52 8.50 13.46 0.66
CA TYR A 52 7.30 13.01 1.36
C TYR A 52 6.65 11.80 0.67
N TYR A 53 6.36 11.90 -0.63
CA TYR A 53 5.78 10.78 -1.38
C TYR A 53 6.74 9.58 -1.49
N GLY A 54 8.05 9.81 -1.52
CA GLY A 54 9.07 8.76 -1.47
C GLY A 54 8.99 7.88 -0.20
N TRP A 55 8.59 8.46 0.93
CA TRP A 55 8.35 7.71 2.18
C TRP A 55 6.91 7.19 2.32
N LEU A 56 5.94 7.90 1.74
CA LEU A 56 4.53 7.52 1.76
C LEU A 56 4.31 6.22 0.96
N VAL A 57 4.80 6.16 -0.28
CA VAL A 57 4.53 5.06 -1.23
C VAL A 57 4.92 3.67 -0.68
N PRO A 58 6.13 3.45 -0.10
CA PRO A 58 6.50 2.17 0.49
C PRO A 58 5.58 1.71 1.63
N GLY A 59 5.02 2.65 2.40
CA GLY A 59 4.09 2.35 3.50
C GLY A 59 2.75 1.78 3.02
N TYR A 60 2.29 2.21 1.84
CA TYR A 60 1.04 1.74 1.26
C TYR A 60 1.21 0.56 0.30
N LEU A 61 2.43 0.26 -0.15
CA LEU A 61 2.72 -0.87 -1.03
C LEU A 61 2.10 -2.19 -0.55
N PRO A 62 2.20 -2.59 0.74
CA PRO A 62 1.56 -3.82 1.24
C PRO A 62 0.04 -3.89 1.00
N TRP A 63 -0.64 -2.74 0.98
CA TRP A 63 -2.07 -2.65 0.69
C TRP A 63 -2.36 -2.59 -0.81
N LEU A 64 -1.51 -1.92 -1.59
CA LEU A 64 -1.69 -1.78 -3.03
C LEU A 64 -1.34 -3.06 -3.80
N LEU A 65 -0.34 -3.82 -3.35
CA LEU A 65 0.13 -5.05 -3.98
C LEU A 65 -0.97 -6.10 -4.21
N PRO A 66 -1.80 -6.49 -3.23
CA PRO A 66 -2.88 -7.47 -3.46
C PRO A 66 -3.93 -6.95 -4.44
N VAL A 67 -4.25 -5.66 -4.40
CA VAL A 67 -5.21 -5.04 -5.34
C VAL A 67 -4.63 -5.03 -6.76
N ALA A 68 -3.37 -4.60 -6.92
CA ALA A 68 -2.67 -4.59 -8.18
C ALA A 68 -2.59 -6.00 -8.79
N LEU A 69 -2.28 -7.00 -7.97
CA LEU A 69 -2.24 -8.41 -8.39
C LEU A 69 -3.60 -8.86 -8.90
N PHE A 70 -4.68 -8.56 -8.18
CA PHE A 70 -6.02 -8.96 -8.58
C PHE A 70 -6.43 -8.31 -9.91
N VAL A 71 -6.26 -7.00 -10.04
CA VAL A 71 -6.62 -6.24 -11.24
C VAL A 71 -5.82 -6.72 -12.44
N SER A 72 -4.51 -6.92 -12.30
CA SER A 72 -3.67 -7.36 -13.41
C SER A 72 -3.99 -8.79 -13.85
N SER A 73 -4.28 -9.69 -12.92
CA SER A 73 -4.69 -11.06 -13.23
C SER A 73 -5.99 -11.10 -14.02
N LEU A 74 -7.00 -10.32 -13.61
CA LEU A 74 -8.26 -10.23 -14.35
C LEU A 74 -8.06 -9.70 -15.76
N PHE A 75 -7.24 -8.66 -15.91
CA PHE A 75 -7.00 -8.06 -17.22
C PHE A 75 -6.27 -9.01 -18.17
N VAL A 76 -5.26 -9.74 -17.69
CA VAL A 76 -4.56 -10.76 -18.48
C VAL A 76 -5.50 -11.88 -18.91
N PHE A 77 -6.36 -12.36 -18.01
CA PHE A 77 -7.40 -13.34 -18.36
C PHE A 77 -8.39 -12.81 -19.39
N ALA A 78 -8.78 -11.54 -19.29
CA ALA A 78 -9.63 -10.90 -20.27
C ALA A 78 -8.95 -10.85 -21.65
N THR A 79 -7.67 -10.49 -21.71
CA THR A 79 -6.88 -10.45 -22.95
C THR A 79 -6.70 -11.84 -23.57
N LEU A 80 -6.27 -12.83 -22.78
CA LEU A 80 -6.12 -14.22 -23.21
C LEU A 80 -7.43 -14.81 -23.76
N ARG A 81 -8.56 -14.48 -23.13
CA ARG A 81 -9.89 -14.86 -23.64
C ARG A 81 -10.22 -14.14 -24.94
N ARG A 82 -10.01 -12.83 -25.01
CA ARG A 82 -10.33 -12.00 -26.17
C ARG A 82 -9.56 -12.43 -27.43
N ASN A 83 -8.32 -12.87 -27.25
CA ASN A 83 -7.47 -13.37 -28.34
C ASN A 83 -7.70 -14.84 -28.67
N ASN A 84 -8.67 -15.51 -28.03
CA ASN A 84 -8.93 -16.95 -28.15
C ASN A 84 -7.73 -17.85 -27.79
N GLU A 85 -6.71 -17.34 -27.09
CA GLU A 85 -5.51 -18.10 -26.73
C GLU A 85 -5.84 -19.25 -25.77
N ILE A 86 -6.84 -19.08 -24.90
CA ILE A 86 -7.34 -20.15 -24.02
C ILE A 86 -8.07 -21.24 -24.82
N ALA A 87 -8.79 -20.87 -25.88
CA ALA A 87 -9.50 -21.83 -26.73
C ALA A 87 -8.52 -22.63 -27.60
N VAL A 88 -7.52 -21.96 -28.19
CA VAL A 88 -6.47 -22.59 -28.99
C VAL A 88 -5.61 -23.52 -28.15
N SER A 89 -5.17 -23.08 -26.97
CA SER A 89 -4.38 -23.93 -26.06
C SER A 89 -5.13 -25.20 -25.64
N ARG A 90 -6.44 -25.10 -25.40
CA ARG A 90 -7.33 -26.26 -25.17
C ARG A 90 -7.42 -27.19 -26.38
N ALA A 91 -7.55 -26.65 -27.59
CA ALA A 91 -7.59 -27.44 -28.82
C ALA A 91 -6.28 -28.20 -29.09
N CYS A 92 -5.14 -27.63 -28.69
CA CYS A 92 -3.82 -28.26 -28.74
C CYS A 92 -3.56 -29.25 -27.58
N GLY A 93 -4.55 -29.53 -26.72
CA GLY A 93 -4.40 -30.45 -25.59
C GLY A 93 -3.62 -29.88 -24.39
N VAL A 94 -3.37 -28.56 -24.34
CA VAL A 94 -2.67 -27.92 -23.22
C VAL A 94 -3.65 -27.63 -22.08
N SER A 95 -3.28 -28.04 -20.87
CA SER A 95 -4.12 -27.85 -19.68
C SER A 95 -4.18 -26.38 -19.23
N VAL A 96 -5.38 -25.82 -19.13
CA VAL A 96 -5.64 -24.44 -18.63
C VAL A 96 -5.32 -24.28 -17.14
N THR A 97 -5.24 -25.38 -16.39
CA THR A 97 -4.91 -25.40 -14.95
C THR A 97 -3.52 -24.83 -14.62
N ARG A 98 -2.62 -24.72 -15.61
CA ARG A 98 -1.32 -24.03 -15.44
C ARG A 98 -1.49 -22.54 -15.15
N LEU A 99 -2.54 -21.93 -15.70
CA LEU A 99 -2.80 -20.51 -15.56
C LEU A 99 -3.16 -20.14 -14.11
N SER A 100 -3.92 -21.02 -13.44
CA SER A 100 -4.24 -20.89 -12.01
C SER A 100 -3.01 -21.10 -11.13
N ARG A 101 -2.14 -22.08 -11.46
CA ARG A 101 -0.86 -22.27 -10.75
C ARG A 101 0.06 -21.07 -10.88
N PHE A 102 0.10 -20.43 -12.05
CA PHE A 102 0.88 -19.21 -12.25
C PHE A 102 0.45 -18.09 -11.29
N LEU A 103 -0.86 -17.88 -11.13
CA LEU A 103 -1.36 -16.90 -10.16
C LEU A 103 -1.01 -17.24 -8.72
N LEU A 104 -1.07 -18.52 -8.33
CA LEU A 104 -0.68 -18.95 -6.98
C LEU A 104 0.80 -18.69 -6.70
N VAL A 105 1.67 -18.96 -7.67
CA VAL A 105 3.11 -18.66 -7.56
C VAL A 105 3.33 -17.15 -7.48
N ALA A 106 2.67 -16.36 -8.32
CA ALA A 106 2.76 -14.90 -8.27
C ALA A 106 2.28 -14.35 -6.91
N ALA A 107 1.15 -14.84 -6.40
CA ALA A 107 0.63 -14.46 -5.08
C ALA A 107 1.57 -14.86 -3.95
N PHE A 108 2.18 -16.04 -4.00
CA PHE A 108 3.16 -16.49 -3.01
C PHE A 108 4.44 -15.64 -3.04
N CYS A 109 4.97 -15.35 -4.24
CA CYS A 109 6.11 -14.44 -4.41
C CYS A 109 5.78 -13.03 -3.89
N LEU A 110 4.60 -12.50 -4.20
CA LEU A 110 4.18 -11.19 -3.73
C LEU A 110 3.93 -11.18 -2.23
N SER A 111 3.42 -12.26 -1.66
CA SER A 111 3.28 -12.43 -0.21
C SER A 111 4.66 -12.46 0.48
N GLY A 112 5.64 -13.17 -0.08
CA GLY A 112 7.02 -13.14 0.38
C GLY A 112 7.67 -11.76 0.27
N LEU A 113 7.41 -11.04 -0.84
CA LEU A 113 7.87 -9.66 -1.04
C LEU A 113 7.23 -8.72 0.00
N THR A 114 5.92 -8.78 0.17
CA THR A 114 5.17 -8.00 1.15
C THR A 114 5.63 -8.32 2.56
N TYR A 115 5.89 -9.59 2.88
CA TYR A 115 6.43 -10.01 4.17
C TYR A 115 7.86 -9.47 4.36
N GLY A 116 8.72 -9.51 3.36
CA GLY A 116 10.06 -8.92 3.42
C GLY A 116 10.02 -7.39 3.59
N LEU A 117 9.11 -6.73 2.88
CA LEU A 117 8.84 -5.29 3.07
C LEU A 117 8.27 -5.03 4.47
N ASN A 118 7.38 -5.87 4.99
CA ASN A 118 6.83 -5.71 6.34
C ASN A 118 7.90 -5.95 7.41
N VAL A 119 8.67 -7.03 7.33
CA VAL A 119 9.68 -7.38 8.33
C VAL A 119 10.80 -6.33 8.38
N SER A 120 11.20 -5.76 7.24
CA SER A 120 12.24 -4.73 7.21
C SER A 120 11.72 -3.32 7.52
N TRP A 121 10.49 -2.97 7.11
CA TRP A 121 9.97 -1.59 7.25
C TRP A 121 8.99 -1.39 8.41
N SER A 122 8.19 -2.40 8.77
CA SER A 122 7.20 -2.32 9.86
C SER A 122 7.82 -2.06 11.25
N PRO A 123 8.93 -2.70 11.67
CA PRO A 123 9.54 -2.37 12.97
C PRO A 123 10.15 -0.96 13.00
N LEU A 124 10.79 -0.51 11.90
CA LEU A 124 11.36 0.84 11.80
C LEU A 124 10.28 1.94 11.73
N ALA A 125 9.15 1.65 11.09
CA ALA A 125 8.02 2.58 11.01
C ALA A 125 7.28 2.70 12.35
N THR A 126 7.10 1.59 13.08
CA THR A 126 6.50 1.63 14.42
C THR A 126 7.43 2.28 15.45
N GLU A 127 8.74 2.03 15.39
CA GLU A 127 9.73 2.67 16.27
C GLU A 127 9.81 4.20 16.04
N LYS A 128 9.85 4.64 14.77
CA LYS A 128 9.86 6.08 14.43
C LYS A 128 8.51 6.76 14.70
N ALA A 129 7.39 6.09 14.45
CA ALA A 129 6.06 6.63 14.76
C ALA A 129 5.83 6.78 16.28
N GLN A 130 6.29 5.81 17.08
CA GLN A 130 6.25 5.90 18.54
C GLN A 130 7.22 6.96 19.09
N GLY A 131 8.39 7.13 18.47
CA GLY A 131 9.34 8.21 18.81
C GLY A 131 8.75 9.61 18.59
N VAL A 132 8.03 9.81 17.48
CA VAL A 132 7.35 11.09 17.19
C VAL A 132 6.13 11.29 18.09
N LEU A 133 5.35 10.24 18.39
CA LEU A 133 4.24 10.29 19.35
C LEU A 133 4.69 10.59 20.79
N ASN A 134 5.80 10.02 21.26
CA ASN A 134 6.35 10.31 22.59
C ASN A 134 6.89 11.75 22.68
N GLY A 135 7.51 12.26 21.60
CA GLY A 135 7.92 13.66 21.50
C GLY A 135 6.76 14.65 21.47
N MET A 136 5.60 14.26 20.93
CA MET A 136 4.37 15.07 20.94
C MET A 136 3.58 14.92 22.24
N SER A 137 3.56 13.74 22.87
CA SER A 137 2.94 13.52 24.18
C SER A 137 3.63 14.36 25.27
N GLY A 138 4.97 14.45 25.22
CA GLY A 138 5.76 15.31 26.11
C GLY A 138 5.62 16.82 25.85
N LYS A 139 5.13 17.25 24.68
CA LYS A 139 4.94 18.68 24.34
C LYS A 139 3.48 19.15 24.36
N GLY A 140 2.49 18.27 24.23
CA GLY A 140 1.09 18.65 24.01
C GLY A 140 0.01 17.97 24.88
N LEU A 141 0.33 16.92 25.64
CA LEU A 141 -0.67 16.20 26.44
C LEU A 141 -0.46 16.29 27.97
N GLY A 142 0.68 16.81 28.42
CA GLY A 142 1.00 16.99 29.85
C GLY A 142 0.46 18.26 30.52
N ARG A 143 -0.14 19.21 29.78
CA ARG A 143 -0.56 20.51 30.36
C ARG A 143 -2.08 20.68 30.56
N GLY A 144 -2.90 19.83 29.95
CA GLY A 144 -4.37 19.93 30.02
C GLY A 144 -5.09 18.76 30.71
N ILE A 145 -4.50 17.57 30.74
CA ILE A 145 -5.14 16.40 31.38
C ILE A 145 -4.78 16.31 32.87
N VAL A 146 -3.59 16.77 33.27
CA VAL A 146 -3.15 16.73 34.68
C VAL A 146 -3.80 17.83 35.51
N SER A 147 -4.07 19.02 34.94
CA SER A 147 -4.72 20.12 35.68
C SER A 147 -6.19 19.86 36.03
N ASN A 148 -6.84 18.90 35.36
CA ASN A 148 -8.21 18.46 35.68
C ASN A 148 -8.26 17.28 36.66
N PHE A 149 -7.11 16.72 37.03
CA PHE A 149 -7.03 15.61 37.99
C PHE A 149 -6.49 16.03 39.36
N GLU A 150 -6.00 17.27 39.48
CA GLU A 150 -5.95 17.96 40.77
C GLU A 150 -7.39 18.29 41.19
N MET A 151 -8.08 17.28 41.73
CA MET A 151 -9.32 17.52 42.46
C MET A 151 -8.98 18.44 43.64
N GLU A 152 -9.60 19.63 43.66
CA GLU A 152 -9.67 20.46 44.85
C GLU A 152 -10.08 19.58 46.03
N PRO A 153 -9.33 19.55 47.15
CA PRO A 153 -9.80 18.88 48.34
C PRO A 153 -11.12 19.55 48.73
N GLY A 154 -12.19 18.75 48.73
CA GLY A 154 -13.54 19.20 49.03
C GLY A 154 -13.53 20.09 50.25
N THR A 155 -13.87 21.36 50.05
CA THR A 155 -14.13 22.29 51.13
C THR A 155 -15.37 21.79 51.85
N GLU A 156 -15.12 21.08 52.95
CA GLU A 156 -16.10 20.70 53.94
C GLU A 156 -16.87 21.96 54.34
N GLY A 157 -18.16 21.96 53.97
CA GLY A 157 -19.10 23.03 54.27
C GLY A 157 -19.14 23.24 55.76
N ARG A 158 -18.49 24.31 56.22
CA ARG A 158 -18.63 24.82 57.57
C ARG A 158 -19.69 25.91 57.56
N ARG A 159 -20.78 25.58 58.26
CA ARG A 159 -21.90 26.42 58.74
C ARG A 159 -23.16 26.41 57.88
#